data_AF-A0A9X9F4A3-F1
#
_entry.id   AF-A0A9X9F4A3-F1
#
_cell.length_a   1.000
_cell.length_b   1.000
_cell.length_c   1.000
_cell.angle_alpha   90.00
_cell.angle_beta   90.00
_cell.angle_gamma   90.00
#
_symmetry.space_group_name_H-M   'P 1'
#
loop_
_entity.id
_entity.type
_entity.pdbx_description
1 polymer ?
#
loop_
_entity_poly.entity_id
_entity_poly.type
_entity_poly.pdbx_seq_one_letter_code
_entity_poly.pdbx_strand_id
1 'polypeptide(L)' 'MSQSEIEKYGQEVTQYEQLARYYQFRNPKKYIELYMKYYDALSKLVQAYETRDSQEAALPSH' A
#
# COMPACT_ATOMS: atom_id res chain seq x y z
N MET A 1 0.44 -6.95 13.85
CA MET A 1 1.21 -5.96 13.05
C MET A 1 1.07 -4.61 13.71
N SER A 2 2.03 -3.70 13.54
CA SER A 2 1.99 -2.40 14.21
C SER A 2 1.30 -1.35 13.33
N GLN A 3 0.61 -0.38 13.96
CA GLN A 3 0.05 0.82 13.28
C GLN A 3 1.05 1.49 12.32
N SER A 4 2.35 1.39 12.63
CA SER A 4 3.45 1.90 11.81
C SER A 4 3.54 1.24 10.41
N GLU A 5 3.15 -0.02 10.25
CA GLU A 5 3.19 -0.71 8.95
C GLU A 5 2.10 -0.19 8.01
N ILE A 6 0.89 0.04 8.53
CA ILE A 6 -0.22 0.64 7.78
C ILE A 6 0.14 2.05 7.32
N GLU A 7 0.69 2.87 8.21
CA GLU A 7 1.13 4.23 7.88
C GLU A 7 2.24 4.23 6.81
N LYS A 8 3.24 3.38 6.97
CA LYS A 8 4.33 3.23 6.01
C LYS A 8 3.81 2.85 4.62
N TYR A 9 3.02 1.78 4.51
CA TYR A 9 2.51 1.33 3.21
C TYR A 9 1.52 2.33 2.62
N GLY A 10 0.74 3.02 3.44
CA GLY A 10 -0.12 4.13 2.98
C GLY A 10 0.66 5.28 2.35
N GLN A 11 1.81 5.65 2.93
CA GLN A 11 2.71 6.65 2.36
C GLN A 11 3.33 6.18 1.04
N GLU A 12 3.83 4.93 1.00
CA GLU A 12 4.40 4.34 -0.22
C GLU A 12 3.38 4.28 -1.37
N VAL A 13 2.14 3.86 -1.10
CA VAL A 13 1.04 3.85 -2.08
C VAL A 13 0.81 5.25 -2.67
N THR A 14 0.70 6.25 -1.81
CA THR A 14 0.46 7.64 -2.24
C THR A 14 1.61 8.16 -3.10
N GLN A 15 2.85 7.88 -2.71
CA GLN A 15 4.04 8.29 -3.45
C GLN A 15 4.11 7.65 -4.84
N TYR A 16 3.96 6.33 -4.93
CA TYR A 16 4.05 5.63 -6.20
C TYR A 16 2.89 5.95 -7.14
N GLU A 17 1.70 6.18 -6.61
CA GLU A 17 0.56 6.64 -7.42
C GLU A 17 0.86 7.98 -8.10
N GLN A 18 1.33 8.97 -7.33
CA GLN A 18 1.67 10.29 -7.87
C GLN A 18 2.76 10.22 -8.94
N LEU A 19 3.82 9.45 -8.67
CA LEU A 19 4.90 9.25 -9.62
C LEU A 19 4.43 8.51 -10.88
N ALA A 20 3.62 7.46 -10.75
CA ALA A 20 3.09 6.74 -11.90
C ALA A 20 2.24 7.68 -12.79
N ARG A 21 1.32 8.45 -12.19
CA ARG A 21 0.50 9.44 -12.91
C ARG A 21 1.36 10.47 -13.64
N TYR A 22 2.46 10.92 -13.05
CA TYR A 22 3.39 11.86 -13.70
C TYR A 22 4.00 11.30 -14.99
N TYR A 23 4.35 10.00 -15.01
CA TYR A 23 4.98 9.36 -16.16
C TYR A 23 4.01 8.72 -17.18
N GLN A 24 2.72 8.61 -16.85
CA GLN A 24 1.70 7.86 -17.60
C GLN A 24 1.73 8.12 -19.13
N PHE A 25 1.89 9.38 -19.54
CA PHE A 25 1.88 9.77 -20.96
C PHE A 25 3.25 10.22 -21.50
N ARG A 26 4.29 10.17 -20.66
CA ARG A 26 5.64 10.67 -21.00
C ARG A 26 6.66 9.55 -21.14
N ASN A 27 6.51 8.50 -20.34
CA ASN A 27 7.44 7.38 -20.32
C ASN A 27 6.71 6.08 -19.90
N PRO A 28 6.24 5.27 -20.86
CA PRO A 28 5.46 4.07 -20.55
C PRO A 28 6.27 3.03 -19.78
N LYS A 29 7.58 2.90 -20.05
CA LYS A 29 8.46 2.00 -19.29
C LYS A 29 8.53 2.41 -17.82
N LYS A 30 8.71 3.71 -17.55
CA LYS A 30 8.79 4.23 -16.18
C LYS A 30 7.44 4.16 -15.47
N TYR A 31 6.35 4.43 -16.19
CA TYR A 31 5.00 4.24 -15.70
C TYR A 31 4.77 2.82 -15.19
N ILE A 32 5.07 1.80 -16.00
CA ILE A 32 4.90 0.39 -15.58
C ILE A 32 5.78 0.04 -14.39
N GLU A 33 7.05 0.48 -14.35
CA GLU A 33 7.93 0.25 -13.20
C GLU A 33 7.33 0.82 -11.89
N LEU A 34 6.81 2.04 -11.94
CA LEU A 34 6.20 2.70 -10.78
C LEU A 34 4.85 2.09 -10.42
N TYR A 35 4.06 1.68 -11.41
CA TYR A 35 2.78 1.03 -11.19
C TYR A 35 2.94 -0.34 -10.50
N MET A 36 3.98 -1.11 -10.85
CA MET A 36 4.30 -2.36 -10.15
C MET A 36 4.68 -2.12 -8.68
N LYS A 37 5.41 -1.04 -8.39
CA LYS A 37 5.75 -0.66 -7.00
C LYS A 37 4.51 -0.19 -6.22
N TYR A 38 3.63 0.56 -6.87
CA TYR A 38 2.32 0.94 -6.32
C TYR A 38 1.50 -0.31 -5.95
N TYR A 39 1.42 -1.29 -6.86
CA TYR A 39 0.67 -2.52 -6.62
C TYR A 39 1.24 -3.36 -5.47
N ASP A 40 2.57 -3.47 -5.36
CA ASP A 40 3.24 -4.15 -4.25
C ASP A 40 2.95 -3.46 -2.91
N ALA A 41 3.08 -2.13 -2.84
CA ALA A 41 2.77 -1.35 -1.64
C ALA A 41 1.29 -1.48 -1.25
N LEU A 42 0.37 -1.45 -2.22
CA LEU A 42 -1.06 -1.63 -1.99
C LEU A 42 -1.37 -3.02 -1.44
N SER A 43 -0.74 -4.07 -1.98
CA SER A 43 -0.92 -5.44 -1.52
C SER A 43 -0.48 -5.59 -0.06
N LYS A 44 0.65 -4.99 0.32
CA LYS A 44 1.14 -4.98 1.72
C LYS A 44 0.23 -4.19 2.64
N LEU A 45 -0.32 -3.06 2.16
CA LEU A 45 -1.28 -2.27 2.92
C LEU A 45 -2.55 -3.07 3.22
N VAL A 46 -3.10 -3.76 2.21
CA VAL A 46 -4.29 -4.62 2.37
C VAL A 46 -4.00 -5.72 3.40
N GLN A 47 -2.88 -6.44 3.28
CA GLN A 47 -2.49 -7.48 4.24
C GLN A 47 -2.32 -6.93 5.67
N ALA A 48 -1.81 -5.71 5.81
CA ALA A 48 -1.66 -5.07 7.11
C ALA A 48 -3.02 -4.77 7.75
N TYR A 49 -4.01 -4.30 6.96
CA TYR A 49 -5.38 -4.12 7.44
C TYR A 49 -6.04 -5.44 7.82
N GLU A 50 -5.99 -6.46 6.95
CA GLU A 50 -6.56 -7.78 7.23
C GLU A 50 -5.97 -8.41 8.50
N THR A 51 -4.66 -8.24 8.72
CA THR A 51 -3.99 -8.73 9.93
C THR A 51 -4.47 -7.98 11.17
N ARG A 52 -4.58 -6.65 11.11
CA ARG A 52 -5.08 -5.84 12.24
C ARG A 52 -6.51 -6.23 12.59
N ASP A 53 -7.39 -6.30 11.59
CA ASP A 53 -8.80 -6.61 11.79
C ASP A 53 -8.97 -8.04 12.36
N SER A 54 -8.15 -9.00 11.93
CA SER A 54 -8.11 -10.35 12.51
C SER A 54 -7.63 -10.36 13.97
N GLN A 55 -6.69 -9.49 14.32
CA GLN A 55 -6.20 -9.34 15.70
C GLN A 55 -7.25 -8.70 16.60
N GLU A 56 -7.98 -7.70 16.10
CA GLU A 56 -9.07 -7.04 16.83
C GLU A 56 -10.25 -8.00 17.05
N ALA A 57 -10.61 -8.82 16.05
CA ALA A 57 -11.66 -9.82 16.17
C ALA A 57 -11.33 -10.97 17.14
N ALA A 58 -10.04 -11.22 17.39
CA ALA A 58 -9.58 -12.27 18.31
C ALA A 58 -9.56 -11.81 19.79
N LEU A 59 -9.79 -10.53 20.08
CA LEU A 59 -9.86 -10.03 21.45
C LEU A 59 -11.23 -10.39 22.07
N PRO A 60 -11.26 -10.99 23.28
CA PRO A 60 -12.51 -11.33 23.93
C PRO A 60 -13.32 -10.07 24.25
N SER A 61 -14.60 -10.08 23.89
CA SER A 61 -15.55 -9.02 24.26
C SER A 61 -15.77 -9.08 25.77
N HIS A 62 -15.35 -8.05 26.50
CA HIS A 62 -15.62 -7.90 27.94
C HIS A 62 -17.05 -7.44 28.20
#